data_AF-A0A534NFQ7-F1
#
_entry.id   AF-A0A534NFQ7-F1
#
_cell.length_a   1.000
_cell.length_b   1.000
_cell.length_c   1.000
_cell.angle_alpha   90.00
_cell.angle_beta   90.00
_cell.angle_gamma   90.00
#
_symmetry.space_group_name_H-M   'P 1'
#
loop_
_entity.id
_entity.type
_entity.pdbx_description
1 polymer ?
#
loop_
_entity_poly.entity_id
_entity_poly.type
_entity_poly.pdbx_seq_one_letter_code
_entity_poly.pdbx_strand_id
1 'polypeptide(L)'
;PPAVDRLEQIPIIRKDDLPALQASEPPFGGLVAVDPGRLQRIFASPGPILDPQGEGEDFWRFRIAFAAAGFRAGDIVMNSSAYHLTPLGFMLDNGARALGCVVIPAGTGQTDLQVRVACAVRAKGYAGTPSFLYTLLKRGRELGTPLPLEVAWVIGEMFPDSLRSDLRDEFHLDVLQGYGTADLGLLAYECAEKGGMHLHPECILEVLDLETGAQAAPGQPGQIVATIFDPAYPLLRFATGDIGAMASPSKCACGRTAPKLAGLLGRMGDAVKVKGMFIRGAEIEKALKAFPAVARFQAVVTRDHHQDHLEYVLEVAPGAAVDVALVAEALRDAVKVRGEVRTGPVPENARRIDDRRVWK
;
A
#
# COMPACT_ATOMS: atom_id res chain seq x y z
N PRO A 1 29.14 11.51 -13.04
CA PRO A 1 29.31 10.10 -12.61
C PRO A 1 28.73 9.15 -13.66
N PRO A 2 29.49 8.18 -14.18
CA PRO A 2 28.97 7.18 -15.10
C PRO A 2 28.21 6.11 -14.29
N ALA A 3 26.90 5.97 -14.32
CA ALA A 3 25.76 6.89 -14.36
C ALA A 3 24.57 6.03 -13.87
N VAL A 4 23.53 6.63 -13.32
CA VAL A 4 22.29 5.90 -12.97
C VAL A 4 21.75 5.08 -14.17
N ASP A 5 22.15 5.44 -15.38
CA ASP A 5 21.90 4.79 -16.67
C ASP A 5 22.22 3.28 -16.75
N ARG A 6 23.01 2.72 -15.83
CA ARG A 6 23.25 1.26 -15.77
C ARG A 6 22.40 0.51 -14.76
N LEU A 7 21.51 1.20 -14.05
CA LEU A 7 20.62 0.57 -13.07
C LEU A 7 19.85 -0.58 -13.73
N GLU A 8 19.37 -0.39 -14.95
CA GLU A 8 18.66 -1.41 -15.74
C GLU A 8 19.40 -2.75 -15.92
N GLN A 9 20.74 -2.78 -15.77
CA GLN A 9 21.56 -3.99 -15.86
C GLN A 9 21.52 -4.84 -14.58
N ILE A 10 21.09 -4.26 -13.46
CA ILE A 10 20.91 -4.98 -12.20
C ILE A 10 19.61 -5.81 -12.31
N PRO A 11 19.65 -7.12 -12.05
CA PRO A 11 18.45 -7.96 -12.04
C PRO A 11 17.43 -7.48 -11.01
N ILE A 12 16.15 -7.59 -11.35
CA ILE A 12 15.07 -7.27 -10.42
C ILE A 12 14.92 -8.38 -9.38
N ILE A 13 14.96 -8.01 -8.11
CA ILE A 13 14.56 -8.87 -6.99
C ILE A 13 13.07 -8.64 -6.75
N ARG A 14 12.25 -9.69 -6.71
CA ARG A 14 10.81 -9.54 -6.44
C ARG A 14 10.51 -9.85 -5.00
N LYS A 15 9.60 -9.07 -4.42
CA LYS A 15 9.09 -9.32 -3.07
C LYS A 15 8.54 -10.74 -2.91
N ASP A 16 7.83 -11.24 -3.92
CA ASP A 16 7.23 -12.59 -3.91
C ASP A 16 8.28 -13.71 -3.89
N ASP A 17 9.53 -13.42 -4.30
CA ASP A 17 10.64 -14.38 -4.30
C ASP A 17 11.37 -14.43 -2.93
N LEU A 18 11.15 -13.45 -2.06
CA LEU A 18 11.82 -13.35 -0.76
C LEU A 18 11.71 -14.61 0.10
N PRO A 19 10.56 -15.30 0.22
CA PRO A 19 10.46 -16.47 1.09
C PRO A 19 11.36 -17.60 0.62
N ALA A 20 11.43 -17.82 -0.70
CA ALA A 20 12.30 -18.82 -1.29
C ALA A 20 13.78 -18.43 -1.14
N LEU A 21 14.12 -17.15 -1.36
CA LEU A 21 15.47 -16.63 -1.22
C LEU A 21 15.98 -16.72 0.23
N GLN A 22 15.15 -16.34 1.20
CA GLN A 22 15.46 -16.44 2.63
C GLN A 22 15.60 -17.90 3.09
N ALA A 23 14.81 -18.82 2.52
CA ALA A 23 14.95 -20.24 2.80
C ALA A 23 16.21 -20.86 2.18
N SER A 24 16.65 -20.40 1.00
CA SER A 24 17.85 -20.93 0.35
C SER A 24 19.15 -20.48 1.01
N GLU A 25 19.15 -19.28 1.61
CA GLU A 25 20.28 -18.76 2.37
C GLU A 25 19.80 -18.09 3.68
N PRO A 26 19.49 -18.87 4.73
CA PRO A 26 18.95 -18.32 5.96
C PRO A 26 19.92 -17.37 6.70
N PRO A 27 19.41 -16.37 7.44
CA PRO A 27 17.99 -16.05 7.60
C PRO A 27 17.43 -15.06 6.56
N PHE A 28 18.28 -14.29 5.88
CA PHE A 28 17.84 -13.14 5.06
C PHE A 28 18.12 -13.27 3.56
N GLY A 29 18.52 -14.44 3.08
CA GLY A 29 18.71 -14.68 1.65
C GLY A 29 19.91 -13.93 1.05
N GLY A 30 20.93 -13.66 1.85
CA GLY A 30 22.10 -12.85 1.46
C GLY A 30 21.82 -11.35 1.30
N LEU A 31 20.61 -10.87 1.63
CA LEU A 31 20.20 -9.47 1.43
C LEU A 31 20.62 -8.50 2.56
N VAL A 32 21.00 -9.03 3.73
CA VAL A 32 21.46 -8.22 4.87
C VAL A 32 22.98 -8.12 4.84
N ALA A 33 23.49 -6.90 4.88
CA ALA A 33 24.91 -6.57 4.74
C ALA A 33 25.67 -6.53 6.09
N VAL A 34 25.00 -6.83 7.20
CA VAL A 34 25.56 -6.85 8.56
C VAL A 34 25.29 -8.18 9.25
N ASP A 35 26.05 -8.48 10.30
CA ASP A 35 25.76 -9.63 11.14
C ASP A 35 24.35 -9.51 11.77
N PRO A 36 23.51 -10.56 11.77
CA PRO A 36 22.17 -10.51 12.35
C PRO A 36 22.13 -10.04 13.80
N GLY A 37 23.18 -10.28 14.60
CA GLY A 37 23.29 -9.82 15.98
C GLY A 37 23.46 -8.30 16.12
N ARG A 38 23.73 -7.58 15.03
CA ARG A 38 23.79 -6.11 14.99
C ARG A 38 22.46 -5.46 14.60
N LEU A 39 21.48 -6.24 14.16
CA LEU A 39 20.14 -5.72 13.86
C LEU A 39 19.46 -5.28 15.15
N GLN A 40 18.74 -4.17 15.08
CA GLN A 40 17.96 -3.66 16.21
C GLN A 40 16.70 -4.51 16.41
N ARG A 41 16.08 -4.97 15.32
CA ARG A 41 14.88 -5.81 15.33
C ARG A 41 14.84 -6.73 14.10
N ILE A 42 14.11 -7.83 14.24
CA ILE A 42 13.72 -8.71 13.14
C ILE A 42 12.20 -8.84 13.20
N PHE A 43 11.56 -8.57 12.07
CA PHE A 43 10.12 -8.64 11.89
C PHE A 43 9.75 -9.81 10.98
N ALA A 44 8.47 -10.17 10.97
CA ALA A 44 7.89 -11.18 10.10
C ALA A 44 6.63 -10.61 9.43
N SER A 45 6.74 -10.28 8.15
CA SER A 45 5.63 -9.88 7.28
C SER A 45 4.88 -11.10 6.73
N PRO A 46 3.62 -10.91 6.27
CA PRO A 46 2.88 -11.97 5.58
C PRO A 46 3.67 -12.55 4.41
N GLY A 47 3.53 -13.86 4.17
CA GLY A 47 4.36 -14.57 3.19
C GLY A 47 5.63 -15.18 3.79
N PRO A 48 5.59 -15.59 5.07
CA PRO A 48 6.76 -15.69 5.96
C PRO A 48 8.04 -14.90 5.55
N ILE A 49 7.92 -13.60 5.32
CA ILE A 49 9.07 -12.74 4.95
C ILE A 49 9.68 -12.16 6.22
N LEU A 50 10.98 -12.34 6.45
CA LEU A 50 11.70 -11.67 7.52
C LEU A 50 12.16 -10.28 7.09
N ASP A 51 11.79 -9.24 7.84
CA ASP A 51 12.22 -7.86 7.60
C ASP A 51 13.19 -7.38 8.69
N PRO A 52 14.44 -7.05 8.37
CA PRO A 52 15.41 -6.58 9.32
C PRO A 52 15.26 -5.07 9.59
N GLN A 53 15.59 -4.64 10.81
CA GLN A 53 15.86 -3.24 11.12
C GLN A 53 17.32 -3.07 11.51
N GLY A 54 18.05 -2.25 10.76
CA GLY A 54 19.41 -1.85 11.08
C GLY A 54 19.51 -0.75 12.14
N GLU A 55 20.72 -0.26 12.36
CA GLU A 55 20.98 0.92 13.18
C GLU A 55 20.57 2.21 12.44
N GLY A 56 20.22 3.27 13.17
CA GLY A 56 19.90 4.58 12.61
C GLY A 56 18.73 5.28 13.29
N GLU A 57 18.76 6.61 13.32
CA GLU A 57 17.70 7.42 13.96
C GLU A 57 16.40 7.44 13.15
N ASP A 58 16.47 7.35 11.83
CA ASP A 58 15.32 7.33 10.90
C ASP A 58 15.51 6.24 9.83
N PHE A 59 15.71 4.98 10.27
CA PHE A 59 16.06 3.84 9.43
C PHE A 59 15.14 3.67 8.22
N TRP A 60 13.83 3.90 8.39
CA TRP A 60 12.85 3.78 7.31
C TRP A 60 12.57 5.09 6.56
N ARG A 61 13.24 6.19 6.91
CA ARG A 61 13.13 7.52 6.26
C ARG A 61 11.75 8.19 6.38
N PHE A 62 11.06 8.00 7.50
CA PHE A 62 9.69 8.51 7.68
C PHE A 62 9.67 9.98 8.12
N ARG A 63 10.74 10.51 8.72
CA ARG A 63 10.79 11.88 9.27
C ARG A 63 10.30 12.94 8.29
N ILE A 64 10.68 12.83 7.01
CA ILE A 64 10.33 13.81 5.98
C ILE A 64 8.83 13.86 5.69
N ALA A 65 8.13 12.72 5.77
CA ALA A 65 6.70 12.65 5.54
C ALA A 65 5.93 13.28 6.70
N PHE A 66 6.34 13.02 7.94
CA PHE A 66 5.79 13.69 9.11
C PHE A 66 5.98 15.22 9.02
N ALA A 67 7.18 15.69 8.67
CA ALA A 67 7.43 17.12 8.49
C ALA A 67 6.54 17.72 7.38
N ALA A 68 6.38 17.02 6.26
CA ALA A 68 5.54 17.42 5.12
C ALA A 68 4.03 17.46 5.47
N ALA A 69 3.58 16.56 6.35
CA ALA A 69 2.22 16.51 6.87
C ALA A 69 1.93 17.54 7.97
N GLY A 70 2.92 18.32 8.39
CA GLY A 70 2.72 19.43 9.33
C GLY A 70 3.07 19.11 10.79
N PHE A 71 3.54 17.89 11.09
CA PHE A 71 4.02 17.53 12.43
C PHE A 71 5.26 18.35 12.80
N ARG A 72 5.45 18.60 14.09
CA ARG A 72 6.58 19.35 14.66
C ARG A 72 7.16 18.63 15.87
N ALA A 73 8.42 18.93 16.18
CA ALA A 73 9.05 18.49 17.42
C ALA A 73 8.20 18.93 18.63
N GLY A 74 8.01 18.02 19.59
CA GLY A 74 7.14 18.22 20.76
C GLY A 74 5.67 17.85 20.53
N ASP A 75 5.22 17.63 19.29
CA ASP A 75 3.87 17.11 19.06
C ASP A 75 3.74 15.71 19.68
N ILE A 76 2.61 15.45 20.36
CA ILE A 76 2.25 14.12 20.86
C ILE A 76 1.44 13.41 19.78
N VAL A 77 1.95 12.28 19.31
CA VAL A 77 1.44 11.53 18.16
C VAL A 77 0.91 10.18 18.62
N MET A 78 -0.35 9.92 18.32
CA MET A 78 -0.93 8.60 18.49
C MET A 78 -0.58 7.71 17.30
N ASN A 79 0.22 6.67 17.55
CA ASN A 79 0.57 5.67 16.55
C ASN A 79 -0.27 4.40 16.77
N SER A 80 -1.23 4.19 15.87
CA SER A 80 -2.22 3.13 15.99
C SER A 80 -1.94 1.91 15.10
N SER A 81 -0.67 1.66 14.79
CA SER A 81 -0.22 0.49 14.04
C SER A 81 0.30 -0.60 14.96
N ALA A 82 0.36 -1.85 14.46
CA ALA A 82 0.83 -2.97 15.25
C ALA A 82 2.33 -2.84 15.60
N TYR A 83 2.66 -3.08 16.87
CA TYR A 83 4.03 -3.14 17.40
C TYR A 83 4.51 -4.60 17.62
N HIS A 84 3.81 -5.56 17.03
CA HIS A 84 4.18 -6.97 17.10
C HIS A 84 4.27 -7.55 15.69
N LEU A 85 5.30 -8.37 15.48
CA LEU A 85 5.63 -9.11 14.26
C LEU A 85 5.88 -8.24 13.02
N THR A 86 4.98 -7.34 12.63
CA THR A 86 5.14 -6.48 11.45
C THR A 86 5.80 -5.13 11.82
N PRO A 87 6.54 -4.50 10.90
CA PRO A 87 7.36 -3.34 11.25
C PRO A 87 6.59 -2.02 11.34
N LEU A 88 5.35 -1.91 10.84
CA LEU A 88 4.70 -0.61 10.61
C LEU A 88 4.61 0.27 11.86
N GLY A 89 4.27 -0.30 13.03
CA GLY A 89 4.27 0.46 14.29
C GLY A 89 5.63 1.06 14.60
N PHE A 90 6.71 0.30 14.43
CA PHE A 90 8.06 0.81 14.64
C PHE A 90 8.54 1.77 13.55
N MET A 91 8.10 1.61 12.30
CA MET A 91 8.41 2.54 11.21
C MET A 91 7.86 3.94 11.51
N LEU A 92 6.59 4.00 11.92
CA LEU A 92 5.92 5.24 12.30
C LEU A 92 6.50 5.85 13.58
N ASP A 93 6.78 5.01 14.60
CA ASP A 93 7.45 5.45 15.84
C ASP A 93 8.81 6.07 15.55
N ASN A 94 9.63 5.38 14.74
CA ASN A 94 10.97 5.81 14.38
C ASN A 94 10.95 7.15 13.64
N GLY A 95 10.10 7.31 12.62
CA GLY A 95 9.97 8.56 11.88
C GLY A 95 9.46 9.74 12.71
N ALA A 96 8.44 9.50 13.55
CA ALA A 96 7.90 10.53 14.43
C ALA A 96 8.94 10.97 15.47
N ARG A 97 9.66 10.03 16.09
CA ARG A 97 10.72 10.33 17.06
C ARG A 97 11.93 11.01 16.42
N ALA A 98 12.30 10.63 15.20
CA ALA A 98 13.35 11.31 14.45
C ALA A 98 13.01 12.78 14.12
N LEU A 99 11.72 13.12 14.04
CA LEU A 99 11.25 14.51 13.95
C LEU A 99 11.23 15.24 15.31
N GLY A 100 11.38 14.52 16.41
CA GLY A 100 11.29 15.03 17.78
C GLY A 100 9.88 14.98 18.38
N CYS A 101 8.95 14.20 17.81
CA CYS A 101 7.63 13.99 18.38
C CYS A 101 7.69 12.99 19.56
N VAL A 102 6.70 13.08 20.45
CA VAL A 102 6.42 12.07 21.48
C VAL A 102 5.41 11.08 20.92
N VAL A 103 5.68 9.77 21.04
CA VAL A 103 4.81 8.73 20.47
C VAL A 103 4.02 8.02 21.55
N ILE A 104 2.70 7.90 21.35
CA ILE A 104 1.84 6.97 22.07
C ILE A 104 1.79 5.68 21.26
N PRO A 105 2.39 4.57 21.74
CA PRO A 105 2.38 3.29 21.02
C PRO A 105 1.04 2.57 21.24
N ALA A 106 -0.01 3.09 20.61
CA ALA A 106 -1.39 2.73 20.90
C ALA A 106 -1.79 1.34 20.37
N GLY A 107 -1.13 0.86 19.32
CA GLY A 107 -1.46 -0.43 18.71
C GLY A 107 -2.79 -0.41 17.95
N THR A 108 -3.30 -1.59 17.61
CA THR A 108 -4.48 -1.76 16.74
C THR A 108 -5.79 -2.01 17.48
N GLY A 109 -5.79 -1.98 18.82
CA GLY A 109 -6.95 -2.34 19.64
C GLY A 109 -7.20 -1.37 20.79
N GLN A 110 -8.19 -1.70 21.64
CA GLN A 110 -8.56 -0.89 22.81
C GLN A 110 -9.00 0.54 22.44
N THR A 111 -9.81 0.71 21.40
CA THR A 111 -10.25 2.00 20.84
C THR A 111 -10.71 3.01 21.90
N ASP A 112 -11.54 2.60 22.86
CA ASP A 112 -12.01 3.47 23.95
C ASP A 112 -10.88 3.98 24.84
N LEU A 113 -9.87 3.14 25.09
CA LEU A 113 -8.69 3.55 25.84
C LEU A 113 -7.84 4.52 25.02
N GLN A 114 -7.64 4.26 23.73
CA GLN A 114 -6.91 5.16 22.85
C GLN A 114 -7.53 6.55 22.81
N VAL A 115 -8.87 6.63 22.68
CA VAL A 115 -9.61 7.91 22.75
C VAL A 115 -9.33 8.62 24.08
N ARG A 116 -9.52 7.93 25.21
CA ARG A 116 -9.30 8.52 26.54
C ARG A 116 -7.88 9.02 26.72
N VAL A 117 -6.88 8.23 26.32
CA VAL A 117 -5.46 8.58 26.44
C VAL A 117 -5.13 9.78 25.56
N ALA A 118 -5.53 9.75 24.29
CA ALA A 118 -5.31 10.84 23.35
C ALA A 118 -5.90 12.16 23.85
N CYS A 119 -7.12 12.14 24.42
CA CYS A 119 -7.71 13.32 25.03
C CYS A 119 -6.98 13.76 26.31
N ALA A 120 -6.60 12.82 27.19
CA ALA A 120 -5.93 13.11 28.46
C ALA A 120 -4.58 13.80 28.25
N VAL A 121 -3.82 13.37 27.24
CA VAL A 121 -2.51 13.96 26.92
C VAL A 121 -2.58 15.03 25.82
N ARG A 122 -3.78 15.32 25.31
CA ARG A 122 -4.01 16.25 24.18
C ARG A 122 -3.15 15.91 22.97
N ALA A 123 -3.18 14.65 22.55
CA ALA A 123 -2.49 14.17 21.37
C ALA A 123 -2.93 14.94 20.13
N LYS A 124 -2.01 15.73 19.56
CA LYS A 124 -2.24 16.60 18.40
C LYS A 124 -2.16 15.81 17.09
N GLY A 125 -1.36 14.75 17.06
CA GLY A 125 -1.03 14.02 15.85
C GLY A 125 -1.59 12.60 15.80
N TYR A 126 -1.90 12.12 14.60
CA TYR A 126 -2.20 10.71 14.33
C TYR A 126 -1.30 10.12 13.24
N ALA A 127 -0.81 8.91 13.48
CA ALA A 127 -0.16 8.08 12.46
C ALA A 127 -0.72 6.65 12.47
N GLY A 128 -1.06 6.12 11.29
CA GLY A 128 -1.62 4.78 11.15
C GLY A 128 -2.35 4.55 9.83
N THR A 129 -3.37 3.70 9.84
CA THR A 129 -4.18 3.44 8.64
C THR A 129 -5.37 4.41 8.54
N PRO A 130 -5.81 4.77 7.31
CA PRO A 130 -6.92 5.70 7.14
C PRO A 130 -8.24 5.16 7.69
N SER A 131 -8.50 3.85 7.58
CA SER A 131 -9.72 3.22 8.11
C SER A 131 -9.81 3.29 9.64
N PHE A 132 -8.69 3.06 10.34
CA PHE A 132 -8.66 3.09 11.79
C PHE A 132 -8.74 4.52 12.34
N LEU A 133 -8.14 5.51 11.65
CA LEU A 133 -8.33 6.93 11.97
C LEU A 133 -9.82 7.30 12.00
N TYR A 134 -10.57 6.92 10.95
CA TYR A 134 -12.00 7.19 10.89
C TYR A 134 -12.76 6.53 12.04
N THR A 135 -12.42 5.28 12.36
CA THR A 135 -13.02 4.54 13.49
C THR A 135 -12.77 5.23 14.83
N LEU A 136 -11.55 5.69 15.08
CA LEU A 136 -11.18 6.43 16.30
C LEU A 136 -11.91 7.75 16.43
N LEU A 137 -11.98 8.53 15.34
CA LEU A 137 -12.67 9.81 15.29
C LEU A 137 -14.18 9.66 15.55
N LYS A 138 -14.81 8.69 14.90
CA LYS A 138 -16.22 8.34 15.14
C LYS A 138 -16.44 7.91 16.59
N ARG A 139 -15.56 7.04 17.12
CA ARG A 139 -15.67 6.55 18.49
C ARG A 139 -15.53 7.67 19.52
N GLY A 140 -14.64 8.63 19.28
CA GLY A 140 -14.51 9.83 20.11
C GLY A 140 -15.82 10.61 20.23
N ARG A 141 -16.54 10.79 19.11
CA ARG A 141 -17.87 11.43 19.12
C ARG A 141 -18.92 10.63 19.89
N GLU A 142 -18.98 9.32 19.67
CA GLU A 142 -19.91 8.43 20.38
C GLU A 142 -19.71 8.47 21.91
N LEU A 143 -18.46 8.61 22.36
CA LEU A 143 -18.11 8.74 23.77
C LEU A 143 -18.27 10.17 24.32
N GLY A 144 -18.75 11.12 23.51
CA GLY A 144 -18.83 12.54 23.88
C GLY A 144 -17.47 13.20 24.16
N THR A 145 -16.38 12.58 23.70
CA THR A 145 -15.00 13.02 23.93
C THR A 145 -14.24 13.03 22.59
N PRO A 146 -14.51 14.02 21.72
CA PRO A 146 -13.86 14.09 20.41
C PRO A 146 -12.33 14.22 20.57
N LEU A 147 -11.60 13.57 19.67
CA LEU A 147 -10.15 13.56 19.67
C LEU A 147 -9.60 14.97 19.30
N PRO A 148 -8.53 15.45 19.96
CA PRO A 148 -7.96 16.78 19.72
C PRO A 148 -6.94 16.79 18.56
N LEU A 149 -7.16 15.98 17.52
CA LEU A 149 -6.22 15.86 16.40
C LEU A 149 -6.24 17.12 15.52
N GLU A 150 -5.06 17.62 15.18
CA GLU A 150 -4.87 18.74 14.24
C GLU A 150 -4.12 18.29 12.98
N VAL A 151 -3.28 17.27 13.09
CA VAL A 151 -2.49 16.72 11.97
C VAL A 151 -2.61 15.20 11.92
N ALA A 152 -2.81 14.65 10.73
CA ALA A 152 -2.85 13.20 10.54
C ALA A 152 -2.10 12.79 9.28
N TRP A 153 -1.34 11.71 9.41
CA TRP A 153 -0.64 11.09 8.30
C TRP A 153 -0.92 9.60 8.26
N VAL A 154 -1.27 9.09 7.08
CA VAL A 154 -1.74 7.71 6.91
C VAL A 154 -0.93 6.92 5.90
N ILE A 155 -0.82 5.62 6.12
CA ILE A 155 -0.10 4.68 5.25
C ILE A 155 -0.64 3.25 5.47
N GLY A 156 -0.25 2.31 4.60
CA GLY A 156 -0.55 0.88 4.75
C GLY A 156 -1.85 0.43 4.09
N GLU A 157 -2.72 1.36 3.67
CA GLU A 157 -3.94 1.08 2.92
C GLU A 157 -4.12 2.12 1.81
N MET A 158 -4.96 1.80 0.83
CA MET A 158 -5.47 2.78 -0.13
C MET A 158 -6.28 3.85 0.61
N PHE A 159 -6.12 5.11 0.21
CA PHE A 159 -6.84 6.23 0.80
C PHE A 159 -7.73 6.90 -0.27
N PRO A 160 -8.95 6.40 -0.48
CA PRO A 160 -9.82 6.89 -1.54
C PRO A 160 -10.33 8.31 -1.25
N ASP A 161 -10.61 9.07 -2.32
CA ASP A 161 -11.12 10.44 -2.23
C ASP A 161 -12.43 10.55 -1.44
N SER A 162 -13.25 9.49 -1.42
CA SER A 162 -14.46 9.44 -0.59
C SER A 162 -14.12 9.52 0.89
N LEU A 163 -13.21 8.67 1.39
CA LEU A 163 -12.80 8.67 2.79
C LEU A 163 -12.05 9.95 3.15
N ARG A 164 -11.26 10.51 2.22
CA ARG A 164 -10.63 11.82 2.41
C ARG A 164 -11.67 12.93 2.58
N SER A 165 -12.74 12.91 1.78
CA SER A 165 -13.82 13.87 1.87
C SER A 165 -14.58 13.71 3.20
N ASP A 166 -14.88 12.48 3.61
CA ASP A 166 -15.53 12.20 4.89
C ASP A 166 -14.69 12.74 6.07
N LEU A 167 -13.37 12.50 6.08
CA LEU A 167 -12.47 13.01 7.13
C LEU A 167 -12.44 14.55 7.18
N ARG A 168 -12.43 15.22 6.03
CA ARG A 168 -12.44 16.68 5.95
C ARG A 168 -13.80 17.27 6.34
N ASP A 169 -14.88 16.74 5.79
CA ASP A 169 -16.20 17.34 5.88
C ASP A 169 -16.85 17.02 7.22
N GLU A 170 -16.69 15.78 7.71
CA GLU A 170 -17.20 15.39 9.01
C GLU A 170 -16.30 15.85 10.14
N PHE A 171 -14.97 15.72 10.05
CA PHE A 171 -14.06 15.93 11.19
C PHE A 171 -13.16 17.16 11.07
N HIS A 172 -13.23 17.92 9.97
CA HIS A 172 -12.39 19.09 9.72
C HIS A 172 -10.89 18.80 9.79
N LEU A 173 -10.51 17.56 9.47
CA LEU A 173 -9.14 17.10 9.55
C LEU A 173 -8.58 16.91 8.14
N ASP A 174 -7.51 17.64 7.83
CA ASP A 174 -6.77 17.38 6.62
C ASP A 174 -5.75 16.25 6.83
N VAL A 175 -5.78 15.26 5.96
CA VAL A 175 -5.01 14.02 6.09
C VAL A 175 -4.16 13.83 4.84
N LEU A 176 -2.86 13.60 5.06
CA LEU A 176 -1.90 13.28 4.01
C LEU A 176 -1.52 11.80 4.04
N GLN A 177 -1.21 11.23 2.88
CA GLN A 177 -0.83 9.83 2.73
C GLN A 177 0.64 9.65 2.37
N GLY A 178 1.21 8.51 2.76
CA GLY A 178 2.47 7.99 2.25
C GLY A 178 2.36 6.65 1.53
N TYR A 179 3.42 6.31 0.82
CA TYR A 179 3.64 5.00 0.22
C TYR A 179 5.02 4.45 0.61
N GLY A 180 5.04 3.18 0.97
CA GLY A 180 6.22 2.45 1.41
C GLY A 180 5.91 0.98 1.65
N THR A 181 6.95 0.17 1.84
CA THR A 181 6.83 -1.25 2.19
C THR A 181 7.64 -1.57 3.45
N ALA A 182 7.35 -2.71 4.07
CA ALA A 182 8.11 -3.22 5.22
C ALA A 182 9.62 -3.28 4.95
N ASP A 183 9.99 -3.74 3.74
CA ASP A 183 11.36 -3.96 3.31
C ASP A 183 12.06 -2.63 2.95
N LEU A 184 11.35 -1.72 2.30
CA LEU A 184 11.93 -0.52 1.68
C LEU A 184 11.75 0.77 2.48
N GLY A 185 10.98 0.76 3.56
CA GLY A 185 10.63 2.00 4.26
C GLY A 185 9.77 2.93 3.39
N LEU A 186 9.91 4.24 3.59
CA LEU A 186 9.18 5.26 2.86
C LEU A 186 9.76 5.44 1.45
N LEU A 187 8.89 5.40 0.44
CA LEU A 187 9.25 5.61 -0.97
C LEU A 187 8.67 6.92 -1.52
N ALA A 188 7.45 7.29 -1.11
CA ALA A 188 6.81 8.53 -1.54
C ALA A 188 5.84 9.07 -0.48
N TYR A 189 5.58 10.37 -0.50
CA TYR A 189 4.69 11.03 0.46
C TYR A 189 3.95 12.23 -0.15
N GLU A 190 2.70 12.44 0.23
CA GLU A 190 1.93 13.61 -0.15
C GLU A 190 2.46 14.89 0.50
N CYS A 191 2.17 16.03 -0.14
CA CYS A 191 2.27 17.35 0.46
C CYS A 191 0.88 18.01 0.49
N ALA A 192 0.77 19.18 1.11
CA ALA A 192 -0.50 19.92 1.25
C ALA A 192 -1.22 20.19 -0.08
N GLU A 193 -0.51 20.23 -1.22
CA GLU A 193 -1.08 20.43 -2.55
C GLU A 193 -1.84 19.21 -3.09
N LYS A 194 -1.61 18.01 -2.53
CA LYS A 194 -2.29 16.74 -2.88
C LYS A 194 -2.31 16.39 -4.37
N GLY A 195 -1.37 16.91 -5.16
CA GLY A 195 -1.22 16.61 -6.59
C GLY A 195 -0.37 15.38 -6.89
N GLY A 196 -0.47 14.33 -6.07
CA GLY A 196 0.42 13.15 -6.06
C GLY A 196 1.44 13.14 -4.92
N MET A 197 2.28 12.11 -4.88
CA MET A 197 3.24 11.85 -3.80
C MET A 197 4.67 12.14 -4.25
N HIS A 198 5.37 13.04 -3.58
CA HIS A 198 6.80 13.28 -3.83
C HIS A 198 7.60 12.03 -3.50
N LEU A 199 8.51 11.66 -4.40
CA LEU A 199 9.47 10.60 -4.14
C LEU A 199 10.43 10.99 -3.02
N HIS A 200 10.81 10.00 -2.22
CA HIS A 200 11.83 10.19 -1.19
C HIS A 200 13.19 10.47 -1.86
N PRO A 201 13.93 11.52 -1.48
CA PRO A 201 15.16 11.93 -2.18
C PRO A 201 16.32 10.94 -2.07
N GLU A 202 16.28 10.04 -1.09
CA GLU A 202 17.30 9.00 -0.86
C GLU A 202 16.96 7.66 -1.55
N CYS A 203 15.84 7.59 -2.26
CA CYS A 203 15.38 6.39 -2.96
C CYS A 203 15.39 6.65 -4.47
N ILE A 204 15.74 5.62 -5.26
CA ILE A 204 15.47 5.62 -6.69
C ILE A 204 14.21 4.80 -6.90
N LEU A 205 13.20 5.38 -7.56
CA LEU A 205 11.97 4.68 -7.90
C LEU A 205 11.80 4.66 -9.43
N GLU A 206 11.67 3.46 -9.95
CA GLU A 206 11.32 3.15 -11.33
C GLU A 206 9.85 2.72 -11.39
N VAL A 207 9.19 3.03 -12.51
CA VAL A 207 7.89 2.44 -12.85
C VAL A 207 8.11 1.72 -14.17
N LEU A 208 8.08 0.38 -14.13
CA LEU A 208 8.41 -0.45 -15.27
C LEU A 208 7.14 -0.94 -15.95
N ASP A 209 7.10 -0.85 -17.27
CA ASP A 209 6.01 -1.36 -18.08
C ASP A 209 5.84 -2.87 -17.86
N LEU A 210 4.58 -3.29 -17.74
CA LEU A 210 4.21 -4.64 -17.29
C LEU A 210 4.48 -5.73 -18.33
N GLU A 211 4.63 -5.36 -19.60
CA GLU A 211 4.88 -6.31 -20.70
C GLU A 211 6.34 -6.32 -21.10
N THR A 212 6.93 -5.15 -21.23
CA THR A 212 8.28 -4.97 -21.77
C THR A 212 9.36 -4.96 -20.70
N GLY A 213 9.01 -4.63 -19.45
CA GLY A 213 9.98 -4.42 -18.37
C GLY A 213 10.84 -3.16 -18.52
N ALA A 214 10.60 -2.35 -19.55
CA ALA A 214 11.28 -1.06 -19.77
C ALA A 214 10.64 0.04 -18.89
N GLN A 215 11.33 1.17 -18.72
CA GLN A 215 10.77 2.31 -18.00
C GLN A 215 9.48 2.80 -18.68
N ALA A 216 8.38 2.87 -17.92
CA ALA A 216 7.09 3.35 -18.39
C ALA A 216 7.11 4.87 -18.58
N ALA A 217 6.34 5.36 -19.56
CA ALA A 217 6.15 6.79 -19.77
C ALA A 217 5.40 7.43 -18.58
N PRO A 218 5.59 8.73 -18.30
CA PRO A 218 4.77 9.43 -17.30
C PRO A 218 3.27 9.25 -17.56
N GLY A 219 2.51 8.92 -16.52
CA GLY A 219 1.08 8.62 -16.58
C GLY A 219 0.74 7.17 -16.98
N GLN A 220 1.69 6.43 -17.56
CA GLN A 220 1.49 5.01 -17.90
C GLN A 220 1.61 4.14 -16.64
N PRO A 221 0.61 3.27 -16.36
CA PRO A 221 0.71 2.28 -15.31
C PRO A 221 1.87 1.30 -15.52
N GLY A 222 2.58 1.01 -14.44
CA GLY A 222 3.66 0.02 -14.42
C GLY A 222 3.94 -0.51 -13.02
N GLN A 223 4.78 -1.53 -12.93
CA GLN A 223 5.24 -2.10 -11.67
C GLN A 223 6.21 -1.14 -10.99
N ILE A 224 6.00 -0.91 -9.70
CA ILE A 224 6.91 -0.10 -8.90
C ILE A 224 8.12 -0.93 -8.52
N VAL A 225 9.29 -0.43 -8.90
CA VAL A 225 10.60 -0.98 -8.54
C VAL A 225 11.38 0.10 -7.83
N ALA A 226 12.01 -0.23 -6.70
CA ALA A 226 12.74 0.75 -5.92
C ALA A 226 14.14 0.26 -5.56
N THR A 227 15.05 1.22 -5.43
CA THR A 227 16.40 1.00 -4.92
C THR A 227 16.61 1.88 -3.70
N ILE A 228 17.08 1.26 -2.61
CA ILE A 228 17.54 1.92 -1.39
C ILE A 228 18.97 1.51 -1.08
N PHE A 229 19.73 2.43 -0.51
CA PHE A 229 21.15 2.26 -0.20
C PHE A 229 21.39 2.12 1.30
N ASP A 230 20.50 1.40 2.00
CA ASP A 230 20.60 1.22 3.45
C ASP A 230 21.87 0.41 3.79
N PRO A 231 22.68 0.83 4.79
CA PRO A 231 23.91 0.12 5.13
C PRO A 231 23.72 -1.29 5.68
N ALA A 232 22.58 -1.58 6.31
CA ALA A 232 22.28 -2.89 6.89
C ALA A 232 21.45 -3.76 5.94
N TYR A 233 20.52 -3.16 5.21
CA TYR A 233 19.59 -3.87 4.33
C TYR A 233 19.44 -3.17 2.96
N PRO A 234 20.51 -3.13 2.14
CA PRO A 234 20.46 -2.53 0.82
C PRO A 234 19.60 -3.38 -0.11
N LEU A 235 18.63 -2.77 -0.78
CA LEU A 235 17.78 -3.44 -1.76
C LEU A 235 17.91 -2.70 -3.08
N LEU A 236 18.47 -3.38 -4.08
CA LEU A 236 18.67 -2.84 -5.42
C LEU A 236 17.61 -3.39 -6.37
N ARG A 237 16.93 -2.50 -7.09
CA ARG A 237 15.83 -2.82 -8.02
C ARG A 237 14.86 -3.86 -7.48
N PHE A 238 14.36 -3.58 -6.29
CA PHE A 238 13.39 -4.40 -5.61
C PHE A 238 11.98 -4.07 -6.11
N ALA A 239 11.35 -5.05 -6.77
CA ALA A 239 9.97 -4.95 -7.21
C ALA A 239 9.01 -5.17 -6.03
N THR A 240 8.24 -4.13 -5.71
CA THR A 240 7.38 -4.09 -4.52
C THR A 240 6.16 -5.00 -4.61
N GLY A 241 5.81 -5.40 -5.83
CA GLY A 241 4.55 -6.06 -6.14
C GLY A 241 3.37 -5.08 -6.28
N ASP A 242 3.61 -3.77 -6.24
CA ASP A 242 2.58 -2.74 -6.41
C ASP A 242 2.64 -2.10 -7.81
N ILE A 243 1.50 -1.59 -8.27
CA ILE A 243 1.34 -0.88 -9.55
C ILE A 243 1.13 0.60 -9.26
N GLY A 244 1.82 1.46 -10.00
CA GLY A 244 1.63 2.91 -9.96
C GLY A 244 1.96 3.55 -11.30
N ALA A 245 1.95 4.87 -11.32
CA ALA A 245 2.37 5.65 -12.47
C ALA A 245 3.16 6.87 -12.00
N MET A 246 4.22 7.22 -12.72
CA MET A 246 4.91 8.50 -12.50
C MET A 246 4.01 9.64 -12.95
N ALA A 247 3.96 10.73 -12.17
CA ALA A 247 3.30 11.94 -12.61
C ALA A 247 4.12 12.63 -13.71
N SER A 248 3.44 13.36 -14.60
CA SER A 248 4.12 14.24 -15.56
C SER A 248 4.99 15.27 -14.82
N PRO A 249 6.22 15.53 -15.29
CA PRO A 249 7.11 16.51 -14.67
C PRO A 249 6.40 17.86 -14.53
N SER A 250 6.28 18.33 -13.28
CA SER A 250 5.62 19.58 -12.95
C SER A 250 6.23 20.16 -11.68
N LYS A 251 6.31 21.50 -11.62
CA LYS A 251 6.68 22.18 -10.37
C LYS A 251 5.53 22.05 -9.38
N CYS A 252 5.83 21.74 -8.13
CA CYS A 252 4.84 21.72 -7.06
C CYS A 252 4.83 23.07 -6.32
N ALA A 253 3.65 23.58 -6.00
CA ALA A 253 3.50 24.83 -5.24
C ALA A 253 4.07 24.73 -3.81
N CYS A 254 4.23 23.52 -3.26
CA CYS A 254 4.92 23.32 -1.97
C CYS A 254 6.44 23.59 -2.02
N GLY A 255 7.01 23.86 -3.19
CA GLY A 255 8.44 24.16 -3.39
C GLY A 255 9.36 22.94 -3.54
N ARG A 256 8.88 21.72 -3.26
CA ARG A 256 9.66 20.50 -3.49
C ARG A 256 9.84 20.23 -4.99
N THR A 257 11.04 19.82 -5.35
CA THR A 257 11.45 19.53 -6.74
C THR A 257 11.53 18.04 -7.06
N ALA A 258 11.35 17.17 -6.06
CA ALA A 258 11.33 15.73 -6.25
C ALA A 258 10.21 15.34 -7.23
N PRO A 259 10.46 14.38 -8.16
CA PRO A 259 9.40 13.80 -8.99
C PRO A 259 8.26 13.27 -8.12
N LYS A 260 7.09 13.10 -8.74
CA LYS A 260 5.92 12.59 -8.04
C LYS A 260 5.47 11.25 -8.61
N LEU A 261 5.05 10.36 -7.73
CA LEU A 261 4.15 9.28 -8.08
C LEU A 261 2.74 9.88 -8.21
N ALA A 262 2.04 9.63 -9.31
CA ALA A 262 0.69 10.13 -9.53
C ALA A 262 -0.30 9.48 -8.55
N GLY A 263 -0.07 8.22 -8.21
CA GLY A 263 -0.83 7.45 -7.25
C GLY A 263 -0.53 5.96 -7.35
N LEU A 264 -1.06 5.20 -6.39
CA LEU A 264 -1.05 3.74 -6.41
C LEU A 264 -2.32 3.24 -7.11
N LEU A 265 -2.18 2.23 -7.96
CA LEU A 265 -3.26 1.64 -8.73
C LEU A 265 -3.69 0.26 -8.23
N GLY A 266 -2.97 -0.30 -7.26
CA GLY A 266 -3.22 -1.61 -6.67
C GLY A 266 -1.97 -2.49 -6.67
N ARG A 267 -2.14 -3.80 -6.51
CA ARG A 267 -1.04 -4.77 -6.55
C ARG A 267 -0.97 -5.52 -7.88
N MET A 268 0.22 -5.93 -8.28
CA MET A 268 0.51 -6.80 -9.42
C MET A 268 -0.27 -8.10 -9.36
N GLY A 269 -0.38 -8.73 -8.18
CA GLY A 269 -1.17 -9.94 -7.99
C GLY A 269 -2.70 -9.71 -8.03
N ASP A 270 -3.15 -8.47 -7.92
CA ASP A 270 -4.56 -8.09 -7.92
C ASP A 270 -5.05 -7.57 -9.27
N ALA A 271 -4.15 -7.38 -10.24
CA ALA A 271 -4.44 -6.82 -11.56
C ALA A 271 -3.92 -7.73 -12.68
N VAL A 272 -4.79 -8.15 -13.59
CA VAL A 272 -4.43 -9.00 -14.73
C VAL A 272 -4.79 -8.28 -16.03
N LYS A 273 -3.89 -8.27 -17.01
CA LYS A 273 -4.20 -7.75 -18.35
C LYS A 273 -4.97 -8.78 -19.14
N VAL A 274 -6.20 -8.46 -19.56
CA VAL A 274 -7.09 -9.32 -20.33
C VAL A 274 -7.61 -8.53 -21.52
N LYS A 275 -7.39 -9.05 -22.75
CA LYS A 275 -7.85 -8.39 -24.00
C LYS A 275 -7.42 -6.92 -24.11
N GLY A 276 -6.19 -6.61 -23.70
CA GLY A 276 -5.63 -5.26 -23.77
C GLY A 276 -5.99 -4.33 -22.61
N MET A 277 -6.88 -4.74 -21.70
CA MET A 277 -7.35 -3.94 -20.57
C MET A 277 -6.89 -4.56 -19.25
N PHE A 278 -6.58 -3.74 -18.25
CA PHE A 278 -6.29 -4.22 -16.90
C PHE A 278 -7.60 -4.41 -16.13
N ILE A 279 -7.81 -5.63 -15.64
CA ILE A 279 -8.90 -5.94 -14.71
C ILE A 279 -8.34 -6.07 -13.29
N ARG A 280 -9.01 -5.50 -12.30
CA ARG A 280 -8.57 -5.57 -10.90
C ARG A 280 -9.59 -6.26 -10.00
N GLY A 281 -9.12 -7.08 -9.06
CA GLY A 281 -9.96 -7.75 -8.08
C GLY A 281 -10.82 -6.77 -7.28
N ALA A 282 -10.26 -5.61 -6.93
CA ALA A 282 -10.97 -4.56 -6.19
C ALA A 282 -12.09 -3.87 -7.01
N GLU A 283 -11.92 -3.73 -8.33
CA GLU A 283 -12.96 -3.15 -9.21
C GLU A 283 -14.14 -4.11 -9.36
N ILE A 284 -13.83 -5.41 -9.50
CA ILE A 284 -14.81 -6.50 -9.52
C ILE A 284 -15.57 -6.53 -8.19
N GLU A 285 -14.85 -6.52 -7.07
CA GLU A 285 -15.43 -6.49 -5.72
C GLU A 285 -16.35 -5.27 -5.52
N LYS A 286 -15.91 -4.09 -5.96
CA LYS A 286 -16.70 -2.85 -5.88
C LYS A 286 -18.00 -2.96 -6.69
N ALA A 287 -17.94 -3.50 -7.90
CA ALA A 287 -19.13 -3.70 -8.74
C ALA A 287 -20.11 -4.71 -8.10
N LEU A 288 -19.58 -5.76 -7.48
CA LEU A 288 -20.38 -6.79 -6.82
C LEU A 288 -21.05 -6.31 -5.53
N LYS A 289 -20.65 -5.18 -4.94
CA LYS A 289 -21.34 -4.58 -3.78
C LYS A 289 -22.81 -4.24 -4.05
N ALA A 290 -23.18 -4.01 -5.31
CA ALA A 290 -24.58 -3.79 -5.70
C ALA A 290 -25.45 -5.07 -5.64
N PHE A 291 -24.82 -6.23 -5.43
CA PHE A 291 -25.45 -7.54 -5.46
C PHE A 291 -25.20 -8.28 -4.13
N PRO A 292 -25.92 -7.93 -3.05
CA PRO A 292 -25.69 -8.49 -1.72
C PRO A 292 -25.93 -10.00 -1.61
N ALA A 293 -26.57 -10.61 -2.62
CA ALA A 293 -26.71 -12.07 -2.75
C ALA A 293 -25.39 -12.79 -3.07
N VAL A 294 -24.37 -12.08 -3.57
CA VAL A 294 -23.05 -12.64 -3.89
C VAL A 294 -22.19 -12.65 -2.63
N ALA A 295 -21.87 -13.85 -2.13
CA ALA A 295 -21.07 -14.06 -0.94
C ALA A 295 -19.56 -14.04 -1.23
N ARG A 296 -19.13 -14.66 -2.34
CA ARG A 296 -17.74 -14.68 -2.80
C ARG A 296 -17.69 -14.62 -4.32
N PHE A 297 -16.53 -14.26 -4.87
CA PHE A 297 -16.27 -14.34 -6.30
C PHE A 297 -14.84 -14.77 -6.60
N GLN A 298 -14.65 -15.28 -7.81
CA GLN A 298 -13.34 -15.45 -8.42
C GLN A 298 -13.45 -15.11 -9.91
N ALA A 299 -12.55 -14.25 -10.41
CA ALA A 299 -12.34 -14.08 -11.84
C ALA A 299 -11.28 -15.07 -12.31
N VAL A 300 -11.59 -15.90 -13.30
CA VAL A 300 -10.67 -16.86 -13.89
C VAL A 300 -10.30 -16.38 -15.29
N VAL A 301 -9.01 -16.29 -15.56
CA VAL A 301 -8.49 -15.92 -16.89
C VAL A 301 -7.86 -17.15 -17.51
N THR A 302 -8.31 -17.53 -18.71
CA THR A 302 -7.72 -18.63 -19.50
C THR A 302 -7.36 -18.15 -20.89
N ARG A 303 -6.61 -18.97 -21.63
CA ARG A 303 -6.21 -18.66 -23.01
C ARG A 303 -6.40 -19.89 -23.88
N ASP A 304 -7.11 -19.73 -24.98
CA ASP A 304 -7.31 -20.77 -25.98
C ASP A 304 -7.05 -20.18 -27.38
N HIS A 305 -6.27 -20.89 -28.21
CA HIS A 305 -5.91 -20.47 -29.58
C HIS A 305 -5.53 -18.97 -29.73
N HIS A 306 -4.70 -18.46 -28.82
CA HIS A 306 -4.25 -17.06 -28.72
C HIS A 306 -5.31 -16.02 -28.30
N GLN A 307 -6.49 -16.45 -27.87
CA GLN A 307 -7.54 -15.59 -27.35
C GLN A 307 -7.64 -15.72 -25.83
N ASP A 308 -7.69 -14.59 -25.14
CA ASP A 308 -7.93 -14.56 -23.70
C ASP A 308 -9.43 -14.72 -23.41
N HIS A 309 -9.77 -15.58 -22.46
CA HIS A 309 -11.12 -15.78 -21.94
C HIS A 309 -11.17 -15.33 -20.48
N LEU A 310 -12.27 -14.69 -20.11
CA LEU A 310 -12.54 -14.20 -18.76
C LEU A 310 -13.85 -14.78 -18.27
N GLU A 311 -13.80 -15.51 -17.17
CA GLU A 311 -14.97 -16.07 -16.50
C GLU A 311 -15.05 -15.50 -15.07
N TYR A 312 -16.25 -15.14 -14.62
CA TYR A 312 -16.53 -14.79 -13.24
C TYR A 312 -17.37 -15.89 -12.60
N VAL A 313 -16.84 -16.49 -11.54
CA VAL A 313 -17.52 -17.48 -10.71
C VAL A 313 -18.06 -16.77 -9.48
N LEU A 314 -19.37 -16.82 -9.27
CA LEU A 314 -20.05 -16.17 -8.16
C LEU A 314 -20.61 -17.22 -7.19
N GLU A 315 -20.18 -17.17 -5.94
CA GLU A 315 -20.80 -17.94 -4.87
C GLU A 315 -21.98 -17.14 -4.31
N VAL A 316 -23.18 -17.72 -4.38
CA VAL A 316 -24.42 -17.08 -3.94
C VAL A 316 -24.75 -17.54 -2.52
N ALA A 317 -25.19 -16.62 -1.66
CA ALA A 317 -25.60 -16.94 -0.31
C ALA A 317 -26.74 -17.99 -0.27
N PRO A 318 -26.78 -18.89 0.73
CA PRO A 318 -27.84 -19.89 0.83
C PRO A 318 -29.24 -19.28 0.81
N GLY A 319 -30.10 -19.75 -0.10
CA GLY A 319 -31.48 -19.28 -0.25
C GLY A 319 -31.63 -17.94 -1.00
N ALA A 320 -30.54 -17.34 -1.47
CA ALA A 320 -30.58 -16.14 -2.30
C ALA A 320 -30.53 -16.48 -3.80
N ALA A 321 -30.94 -15.53 -4.64
CA ALA A 321 -30.82 -15.59 -6.08
C ALA A 321 -30.19 -14.29 -6.60
N VAL A 322 -29.45 -14.39 -7.71
CA VAL A 322 -28.84 -13.24 -8.38
C VAL A 322 -29.10 -13.34 -9.87
N ASP A 323 -29.42 -12.21 -10.50
CA ASP A 323 -29.51 -12.12 -11.95
C ASP A 323 -28.10 -12.01 -12.55
N VAL A 324 -27.62 -13.11 -13.12
CA VAL A 324 -26.28 -13.19 -13.71
C VAL A 324 -26.09 -12.25 -14.90
N ALA A 325 -27.16 -11.91 -15.63
CA ALA A 325 -27.07 -10.99 -16.77
C ALA A 325 -26.83 -9.55 -16.29
N LEU A 326 -27.53 -9.14 -15.23
CA LEU A 326 -27.35 -7.83 -14.61
C LEU A 326 -25.96 -7.70 -13.96
N VAL A 327 -25.48 -8.76 -13.31
CA VAL A 327 -24.11 -8.79 -12.78
C VAL A 327 -23.07 -8.69 -13.90
N ALA A 328 -23.27 -9.41 -15.02
CA ALA A 328 -22.37 -9.36 -16.16
C ALA A 328 -22.27 -7.96 -16.78
N GLU A 329 -23.39 -7.22 -16.81
CA GLU A 329 -23.41 -5.83 -17.27
C GLU A 329 -22.64 -4.91 -16.31
N ALA A 330 -22.92 -4.99 -15.01
CA ALA A 330 -22.20 -4.20 -14.00
C ALA A 330 -20.68 -4.49 -13.99
N LEU A 331 -20.28 -5.75 -14.12
CA LEU A 331 -18.87 -6.15 -14.20
C LEU A 331 -18.21 -5.62 -15.48
N ARG A 332 -18.90 -5.72 -16.63
CA ARG A 332 -18.41 -5.17 -17.90
C ARG A 332 -18.21 -3.66 -17.81
N ASP A 333 -19.14 -2.95 -17.17
CA ASP A 333 -19.03 -1.50 -16.99
C ASP A 333 -17.90 -1.12 -16.04
N ALA A 334 -17.66 -1.92 -15.01
CA ALA A 334 -16.59 -1.69 -14.04
C ALA A 334 -15.21 -1.91 -14.65
N VAL A 335 -14.97 -3.05 -15.31
CA VAL A 335 -13.62 -3.44 -15.76
C VAL A 335 -13.37 -3.25 -17.25
N LYS A 336 -14.40 -2.81 -18.00
CA LYS A 336 -14.35 -2.55 -19.45
C LYS A 336 -13.94 -3.75 -20.32
N VAL A 337 -14.04 -4.96 -19.77
CA VAL A 337 -13.79 -6.24 -20.45
C VAL A 337 -15.02 -7.13 -20.34
N ARG A 338 -15.43 -7.73 -21.46
CA ARG A 338 -16.47 -8.77 -21.45
C ARG A 338 -15.92 -10.07 -20.90
N GLY A 339 -16.60 -10.61 -19.88
CA GLY A 339 -16.41 -11.96 -19.37
C GLY A 339 -17.74 -12.69 -19.20
N GLU A 340 -17.67 -14.02 -19.15
CA GLU A 340 -18.81 -14.90 -18.86
C GLU A 340 -19.06 -14.93 -17.36
N VAL A 341 -20.32 -15.00 -16.94
CA VAL A 341 -20.69 -15.04 -15.51
C VAL A 341 -21.44 -16.32 -15.25
N ARG A 342 -21.00 -17.07 -14.24
CA ARG A 342 -21.71 -18.25 -13.74
C ARG A 342 -21.74 -18.29 -12.22
N THR A 343 -22.74 -18.97 -11.69
CA THR A 343 -22.78 -19.27 -10.25
C THR A 343 -22.08 -20.60 -9.97
N GLY A 344 -21.46 -20.71 -8.80
CA GLY A 344 -20.77 -21.93 -8.39
C GLY A 344 -19.98 -21.73 -7.10
N PRO A 345 -19.46 -22.82 -6.52
CA PRO A 345 -18.64 -22.75 -5.33
C PRO A 345 -17.32 -22.02 -5.62
N VAL A 346 -16.88 -21.15 -4.70
CA VAL A 346 -15.58 -20.46 -4.74
C VAL A 346 -14.77 -20.92 -3.52
N PRO A 347 -13.57 -21.51 -3.72
CA PRO A 347 -12.73 -21.94 -2.59
C PRO A 347 -12.47 -20.81 -1.59
N GLU A 348 -12.43 -21.14 -0.29
CA GLU A 348 -12.28 -20.14 0.78
C GLU A 348 -11.00 -19.28 0.65
N ASN A 349 -9.94 -19.86 0.10
CA ASN A 349 -8.64 -19.20 -0.16
C ASN A 349 -8.41 -18.91 -1.65
N ALA A 350 -9.47 -18.80 -2.45
CA ALA A 350 -9.37 -18.46 -3.86
C ALA A 350 -8.73 -17.07 -4.04
N ARG A 351 -7.78 -16.96 -4.97
CA ARG A 351 -7.35 -15.64 -5.48
C ARG A 351 -8.54 -14.96 -6.14
N ARG A 352 -8.66 -13.64 -5.94
CA ARG A 352 -9.71 -12.81 -6.57
C ARG A 352 -9.64 -12.86 -8.09
N ILE A 353 -8.43 -12.85 -8.63
CA ILE A 353 -8.15 -13.15 -10.03
C ILE A 353 -7.21 -14.36 -10.08
N ASP A 354 -7.64 -15.40 -10.77
CA ASP A 354 -6.92 -16.64 -11.02
C ASP A 354 -6.53 -16.70 -12.49
N ASP A 355 -5.31 -16.27 -12.80
CA ASP A 355 -4.76 -16.31 -14.15
C ASP A 355 -4.15 -17.69 -14.44
N ARG A 356 -4.86 -18.47 -15.25
CA ARG A 356 -4.51 -19.84 -15.66
C ARG A 356 -3.97 -19.89 -17.09
N ARG A 357 -3.63 -18.75 -17.68
CA ARG A 357 -3.13 -18.71 -19.06
C ARG A 357 -1.76 -19.40 -19.15
N VAL A 358 -1.62 -20.24 -20.17
CA VAL A 358 -0.34 -20.85 -20.54
C VAL A 358 0.07 -20.27 -21.89
N TRP A 359 1.26 -19.67 -21.93
CA TRP A 359 1.81 -19.04 -23.12
C TRP A 359 2.69 -20.06 -23.83
N LYS A 360 2.15 -20.69 -24.88
CA LYS A 360 2.90 -21.58 -25.79
C LYS A 360 3.21 -20.87 -27.09
#